data_AF-A0A0H3K4W9-F1
#
_entry.id   AF-A0A0H3K4W9-F1
#
_cell.length_a   1.000
_cell.length_b   1.000
_cell.length_c   1.000
_cell.angle_alpha   90.00
_cell.angle_beta   90.00
_cell.angle_gamma   90.00
#
_symmetry.space_group_name_H-M   'P 1'
#
loop_
_entity.id
_entity.type
_entity.pdbx_description
1 polymer ?
#
loop_
_entity_poly.entity_id
_entity_poly.type
_entity_poly.pdbx_seq_one_letter_code
_entity_poly.pdbx_strand_id
1 'polypeptide(L)'
;MNQPVNSAITWRSQLLLWLLGMMGVLSLLLLPLPPLGETPLSPIALRVLVLAQPTILLTIAVLTGSRLALSVGLQAPVIVALSNRQNGWQLLQPQLWPALLGGLLSSVLFWAIAGVGQFLLPPAFSTASAPPLLLRFLYGGITEEILLRWGLMTFLLWLGWRWGQRRQGSPQKFWVTIAILLSALVFAAAHLPYAAAIGLPLTPVLIGYLLLQNGLFGLVAGYLYWRYGLEGAIVAHWGVHIVLAILQG
;
A
#
# COMPACT_ATOMS: atom_id res chain seq x y z
N MET A 1 -7.14 9.41 -27.52
CA MET A 1 -8.26 10.25 -27.04
C MET A 1 -9.47 9.34 -26.91
N ASN A 2 -9.81 8.91 -25.69
CA ASN A 2 -11.06 8.24 -25.35
C ASN A 2 -11.71 9.09 -24.26
N GLN A 3 -12.99 9.40 -24.43
CA GLN A 3 -13.79 10.20 -23.51
C GLN A 3 -13.59 9.73 -22.06
N PRO A 4 -13.46 10.65 -21.08
CA PRO A 4 -13.29 10.27 -19.70
C PRO A 4 -14.55 9.55 -19.26
N VAL A 5 -14.42 8.36 -18.69
CA VAL A 5 -15.50 7.77 -17.91
C VAL A 5 -15.79 8.80 -16.82
N ASN A 6 -16.85 9.58 -16.98
CA ASN A 6 -17.36 10.48 -15.97
C ASN A 6 -18.08 9.64 -14.92
N SER A 7 -17.37 8.69 -14.33
CA SER A 7 -17.88 7.86 -13.26
C SER A 7 -17.48 8.52 -11.96
N ALA A 8 -18.34 9.43 -11.50
CA ALA A 8 -18.22 10.02 -10.18
C ALA A 8 -17.96 8.90 -9.15
N ILE A 9 -17.04 9.14 -8.21
CA ILE A 9 -16.81 8.23 -7.09
C ILE A 9 -18.09 8.27 -6.24
N THR A 10 -18.81 7.15 -6.19
CA THR A 10 -20.09 7.06 -5.46
C THR A 10 -19.89 6.43 -4.09
N TRP A 11 -20.93 6.45 -3.25
CA TRP A 11 -20.94 5.70 -1.99
C TRP A 11 -20.74 4.18 -2.21
N ARG A 12 -21.16 3.64 -3.37
CA ARG A 12 -20.94 2.22 -3.72
C ARG A 12 -19.46 1.95 -3.95
N SER A 13 -18.75 2.86 -4.61
CA SER A 13 -17.29 2.76 -4.81
C SER A 13 -16.56 2.84 -3.47
N GLN A 14 -16.98 3.74 -2.58
CA GLN A 14 -16.45 3.86 -1.22
C GLN A 14 -16.65 2.58 -0.42
N LEU A 15 -17.87 2.03 -0.45
CA LEU A 15 -18.18 0.77 0.24
C LEU A 15 -17.35 -0.39 -0.32
N LEU A 16 -17.19 -0.49 -1.64
CA LEU A 16 -16.38 -1.53 -2.26
C LEU A 16 -14.90 -1.39 -1.85
N LEU A 17 -14.32 -0.19 -1.89
CA LEU A 17 -12.96 0.07 -1.39
C LEU A 17 -12.81 -0.35 0.07
N TRP A 18 -13.77 0.04 0.91
CA TRP A 18 -13.74 -0.29 2.33
C TRP A 18 -13.82 -1.79 2.57
N LEU A 19 -14.74 -2.51 1.89
CA LEU A 19 -14.86 -3.96 2.00
C LEU A 19 -13.59 -4.67 1.53
N LEU A 20 -13.01 -4.25 0.40
CA LEU A 20 -11.74 -4.78 -0.11
C LEU A 20 -10.60 -4.59 0.89
N GLY A 21 -10.45 -3.39 1.45
CA GLY A 21 -9.45 -3.11 2.46
C GLY A 21 -9.71 -3.85 3.78
N MET A 22 -10.98 -4.03 4.17
CA MET A 22 -11.34 -4.74 5.40
C MET A 22 -11.03 -6.23 5.33
N MET A 23 -11.09 -6.86 4.15
CA MET A 23 -10.60 -8.24 3.99
C MET A 23 -9.13 -8.35 4.40
N GLY A 24 -8.30 -7.39 4.02
CA GLY A 24 -6.91 -7.35 4.47
C GLY A 24 -6.79 -7.07 5.96
N VAL A 25 -7.54 -6.11 6.51
CA VAL A 25 -7.54 -5.85 7.96
C VAL A 25 -7.90 -7.11 8.75
N LEU A 26 -8.96 -7.82 8.35
CA LEU A 26 -9.37 -9.07 8.99
C LEU A 26 -8.32 -10.19 8.83
N SER A 27 -7.56 -10.18 7.73
CA SER A 27 -6.47 -11.15 7.55
C SER A 27 -5.34 -11.01 8.58
N LEU A 28 -5.23 -9.88 9.29
CA LEU A 28 -4.30 -9.72 10.41
C LEU A 28 -4.56 -10.72 11.55
N LEU A 29 -5.77 -11.28 11.63
CA LEU A 29 -6.09 -12.36 12.58
C LEU A 29 -5.27 -13.64 12.34
N LEU A 30 -4.71 -13.81 11.13
CA LEU A 30 -3.81 -14.92 10.79
C LEU A 30 -2.43 -14.78 11.42
N LEU A 31 -2.06 -13.58 11.89
CA LEU A 31 -0.81 -13.40 12.62
C LEU A 31 -0.93 -13.97 14.04
N PRO A 32 0.15 -14.57 14.55
CA PRO A 32 0.24 -14.86 15.97
C PRO A 32 0.15 -13.56 16.76
N LEU A 33 -0.45 -13.61 17.95
CA LEU A 33 -0.35 -12.49 18.86
C LEU A 33 1.11 -12.30 19.26
N PRO A 34 1.61 -11.05 19.36
CA PRO A 34 2.92 -10.81 19.91
C PRO A 34 3.00 -11.42 21.33
N PRO A 35 4.19 -11.86 21.78
CA PRO A 35 4.36 -12.40 23.12
C PRO A 35 3.76 -11.42 24.14
N LEU A 36 2.82 -11.90 24.96
CA LEU A 36 2.00 -11.04 25.83
C LEU A 36 2.82 -10.29 26.89
N GLY A 37 4.09 -10.63 27.09
CA GLY A 37 4.97 -10.03 28.10
C GLY A 37 4.26 -9.86 29.45
N GLU A 38 4.62 -8.80 30.17
CA GLU A 38 3.85 -8.29 31.32
C GLU A 38 2.76 -7.30 30.88
N THR A 39 2.18 -7.43 29.67
CA THR A 39 1.14 -6.48 29.25
C THR A 39 -0.11 -6.71 30.09
N PRO A 40 -0.76 -5.65 30.62
CA PRO A 40 -2.00 -5.79 31.38
C PRO A 40 -3.22 -6.12 30.50
N LEU A 41 -3.03 -6.29 29.18
CA LEU A 41 -4.10 -6.44 28.20
C LEU A 41 -4.44 -7.92 27.98
N SER A 42 -5.73 -8.22 27.94
CA SER A 42 -6.17 -9.56 27.56
C SER A 42 -5.87 -9.86 26.08
N PRO A 43 -5.72 -11.14 25.68
CA PRO A 43 -5.56 -11.51 24.28
C PRO A 43 -6.66 -10.98 23.37
N ILE A 44 -7.90 -10.91 23.88
CA ILE A 44 -9.05 -10.34 23.16
C ILE A 44 -8.85 -8.84 22.96
N ALA A 45 -8.42 -8.10 23.99
CA ALA A 45 -8.15 -6.67 23.88
C ALA A 45 -7.05 -6.39 22.84
N LEU A 46 -5.98 -7.20 22.80
CA LEU A 46 -4.94 -7.08 21.78
C LEU A 46 -5.45 -7.36 20.37
N ARG A 47 -6.27 -8.41 20.17
CA ARG A 47 -6.91 -8.68 18.88
C ARG A 47 -7.78 -7.50 18.43
N VAL A 48 -8.56 -6.92 19.36
CA VAL A 48 -9.38 -5.73 19.06
C VAL A 48 -8.50 -4.56 18.65
N LEU A 49 -7.40 -4.28 19.37
CA LEU A 49 -6.48 -3.18 19.02
C LEU A 49 -5.83 -3.36 17.65
N VAL A 50 -5.36 -4.57 17.33
CA VAL A 50 -4.77 -4.93 16.03
C VAL A 50 -5.75 -4.66 14.88
N LEU A 51 -7.05 -4.81 15.09
CA LEU A 51 -8.06 -4.55 14.07
C LEU A 51 -8.58 -3.10 14.08
N ALA A 52 -8.72 -2.49 15.26
CA ALA A 52 -9.36 -1.19 15.42
C ALA A 52 -8.56 -0.08 14.74
N GLN A 53 -7.25 -0.02 14.99
CA GLN A 53 -6.39 1.01 14.41
C GLN A 53 -6.41 0.99 12.87
N PRO A 54 -6.09 -0.13 12.18
CA PRO A 54 -6.11 -0.14 10.72
C PRO A 54 -7.53 0.02 10.15
N THR A 55 -8.59 -0.40 10.86
CA THR A 55 -9.97 -0.12 10.44
C THR A 55 -10.27 1.38 10.41
N ILE A 56 -9.86 2.12 11.45
CA ILE A 56 -10.03 3.58 11.52
C ILE A 56 -9.22 4.25 10.39
N LEU A 57 -7.94 3.89 10.25
CA LEU A 57 -7.07 4.44 9.20
C LEU A 57 -7.61 4.14 7.80
N LEU A 58 -8.08 2.91 7.55
CA LEU A 58 -8.67 2.52 6.28
C LEU A 58 -9.92 3.34 5.98
N THR A 59 -10.79 3.51 6.98
CA THR A 59 -12.01 4.32 6.84
C THR A 59 -11.66 5.76 6.46
N ILE A 60 -10.70 6.37 7.17
CA ILE A 60 -10.21 7.72 6.85
C ILE A 60 -9.60 7.77 5.44
N ALA A 61 -8.78 6.79 5.06
CA ALA A 61 -8.14 6.73 3.76
C ALA A 61 -9.15 6.62 2.61
N VAL A 62 -10.16 5.74 2.74
CA VAL A 62 -11.24 5.57 1.76
C VAL A 62 -12.01 6.87 1.59
N LEU A 63 -12.42 7.52 2.68
CA LEU A 63 -13.18 8.77 2.63
C LEU A 63 -12.35 9.92 2.04
N THR A 64 -11.09 10.04 2.46
CA THR A 64 -10.18 11.08 2.00
C THR A 64 -9.87 10.92 0.52
N GLY A 65 -9.45 9.74 0.09
CA GLY A 65 -9.17 9.46 -1.32
C GLY A 65 -10.41 9.69 -2.18
N SER A 66 -11.58 9.22 -1.76
CA SER A 66 -12.83 9.39 -2.50
C SER A 66 -13.27 10.83 -2.65
N ARG A 67 -13.00 11.66 -1.64
CA ARG A 67 -13.34 13.08 -1.67
C ARG A 67 -12.37 13.90 -2.52
N LEU A 68 -11.09 13.52 -2.55
CA LEU A 68 -10.02 14.38 -3.07
C LEU A 68 -9.48 13.93 -4.43
N ALA A 69 -9.54 12.64 -4.77
CA ALA A 69 -8.86 12.06 -5.93
C ALA A 69 -9.24 12.74 -7.26
N LEU A 70 -10.53 12.99 -7.48
CA LEU A 70 -11.00 13.67 -8.70
C LEU A 70 -10.46 15.10 -8.83
N SER A 71 -10.25 15.80 -7.71
CA SER A 71 -9.70 17.18 -7.73
C SER A 71 -8.24 17.22 -8.20
N VAL A 72 -7.53 16.10 -8.09
CA VAL A 72 -6.11 15.98 -8.45
C VAL A 72 -5.85 14.99 -9.58
N GLY A 73 -6.90 14.52 -10.26
CA GLY A 73 -6.80 13.62 -11.42
C GLY A 73 -6.31 12.21 -11.09
N LEU A 74 -6.43 11.76 -9.84
CA LEU A 74 -6.14 10.38 -9.43
C LEU A 74 -7.42 9.53 -9.45
N GLN A 75 -7.28 8.22 -9.63
CA GLN A 75 -8.42 7.35 -9.94
C GLN A 75 -8.22 5.89 -9.49
N ALA A 76 -9.35 5.20 -9.27
CA ALA A 76 -9.47 3.76 -9.09
C ALA A 76 -10.48 3.22 -10.13
N PRO A 77 -10.12 3.23 -11.43
CA PRO A 77 -11.05 3.06 -12.54
C PRO A 77 -11.79 1.71 -12.53
N VAL A 78 -11.12 0.63 -12.15
CA VAL A 78 -11.73 -0.72 -12.15
C VAL A 78 -12.74 -0.80 -11.02
N ILE A 79 -12.39 -0.35 -9.83
CA ILE A 79 -13.27 -0.36 -8.65
C ILE A 79 -14.50 0.51 -8.89
N VAL A 80 -14.32 1.69 -9.49
CA VAL A 80 -15.44 2.55 -9.86
C VAL A 80 -16.34 1.87 -10.90
N ALA A 81 -15.79 1.26 -11.95
CA ALA A 81 -16.57 0.51 -12.93
C ALA A 81 -17.36 -0.66 -12.30
N LEU A 82 -16.71 -1.47 -11.47
CA LEU A 82 -17.34 -2.59 -10.77
C LEU A 82 -18.47 -2.13 -9.85
N SER A 83 -18.27 -1.02 -9.12
CA SER A 83 -19.32 -0.43 -8.26
C SER A 83 -20.56 0.06 -9.03
N ASN A 84 -20.38 0.35 -10.32
CA ASN A 84 -21.42 0.73 -11.27
C ASN A 84 -21.92 -0.45 -12.11
N ARG A 85 -21.53 -1.70 -11.77
CA ARG A 85 -21.87 -2.92 -12.51
C ARG A 85 -21.41 -2.90 -13.98
N GLN A 86 -20.32 -2.21 -14.25
CA GLN A 86 -19.68 -2.14 -15.56
C GLN A 86 -18.49 -3.11 -15.64
N ASN A 87 -18.06 -3.41 -16.85
CA ASN A 87 -16.91 -4.28 -17.08
C ASN A 87 -15.59 -3.56 -16.74
N GLY A 88 -14.97 -3.92 -15.61
CA GLY A 88 -13.68 -3.36 -15.19
C GLY A 88 -12.47 -3.89 -15.97
N TRP A 89 -12.61 -4.98 -16.74
CA TRP A 89 -11.50 -5.62 -17.44
C TRP A 89 -10.83 -4.69 -18.47
N GLN A 90 -11.63 -3.98 -19.26
CA GLN A 90 -11.12 -3.03 -20.26
C GLN A 90 -10.30 -1.90 -19.64
N LEU A 91 -10.60 -1.54 -18.38
CA LEU A 91 -9.87 -0.53 -17.63
C LEU A 91 -8.62 -1.10 -16.95
N LEU A 92 -8.61 -2.39 -16.64
CA LEU A 92 -7.47 -3.08 -16.02
C LEU A 92 -6.39 -3.42 -17.05
N GLN A 93 -6.76 -3.87 -18.25
CA GLN A 93 -5.85 -4.26 -19.33
C GLN A 93 -4.65 -3.31 -19.55
N PRO A 94 -4.84 -1.99 -19.71
CA PRO A 94 -3.70 -1.08 -19.92
C PRO A 94 -2.81 -0.91 -18.68
N GLN A 95 -3.27 -1.31 -17.49
CA GLN A 95 -2.52 -1.25 -16.25
C GLN A 95 -1.65 -2.50 -16.03
N LEU A 96 -2.02 -3.65 -16.63
CA LEU A 96 -1.37 -4.93 -16.35
C LEU A 96 0.11 -4.93 -16.72
N TRP A 97 0.47 -4.55 -17.94
CA TRP A 97 1.87 -4.57 -18.37
C TRP A 97 2.78 -3.70 -17.50
N PRO A 98 2.49 -2.40 -17.27
CA PRO A 98 3.32 -1.58 -16.40
C PRO A 98 3.32 -2.06 -14.94
N ALA A 99 2.20 -2.60 -14.44
CA ALA A 99 2.13 -3.15 -13.09
C ALA A 99 3.00 -4.41 -12.94
N LEU A 100 2.95 -5.33 -13.89
CA LEU A 100 3.77 -6.55 -13.90
C LEU A 100 5.26 -6.22 -14.00
N LEU A 101 5.64 -5.27 -14.87
CA LEU A 101 7.02 -4.79 -14.95
C LEU A 101 7.47 -4.13 -13.65
N GLY A 102 6.64 -3.27 -13.05
CA GLY A 102 6.93 -2.64 -11.77
C GLY A 102 7.09 -3.65 -10.65
N GLY A 103 6.18 -4.62 -10.56
CA GLY A 103 6.26 -5.72 -9.59
C GLY A 103 7.52 -6.57 -9.77
N LEU A 104 7.87 -6.95 -11.00
CA LEU A 104 9.08 -7.71 -11.30
C LEU A 104 10.35 -6.93 -10.92
N LEU A 105 10.44 -5.65 -11.32
CA LEU A 105 11.57 -4.78 -10.99
C LEU A 105 11.75 -4.66 -9.46
N SER A 106 10.65 -4.42 -8.74
CA SER A 106 10.67 -4.35 -7.29
C SER A 106 11.05 -5.69 -6.65
N SER A 107 10.65 -6.81 -7.23
CA SER A 107 11.04 -8.14 -6.75
C SER A 107 12.54 -8.41 -6.90
N VAL A 108 13.11 -8.08 -8.06
CA VAL A 108 14.55 -8.20 -8.32
C VAL A 108 15.34 -7.32 -7.37
N LEU A 109 14.87 -6.10 -7.15
CA LEU A 109 15.46 -5.19 -6.19
C LEU A 109 15.38 -5.73 -4.75
N PHE A 110 14.24 -6.30 -4.34
CA PHE A 110 14.09 -6.90 -3.02
C PHE A 110 15.05 -8.07 -2.83
N TRP A 111 15.19 -8.93 -3.85
CA TRP A 111 16.14 -10.04 -3.84
C TRP A 111 17.59 -9.54 -3.72
N ALA A 112 17.98 -8.53 -4.50
CA ALA A 112 19.32 -7.95 -4.43
C ALA A 112 19.62 -7.32 -3.05
N ILE A 113 18.66 -6.54 -2.51
CA ILE A 113 18.78 -5.93 -1.17
C ILE A 113 18.86 -7.01 -0.09
N ALA A 114 18.05 -8.08 -0.17
CA ALA A 114 18.11 -9.21 0.75
C ALA A 114 19.47 -9.95 0.67
N GLY A 115 20.02 -10.11 -0.54
CA GLY A 115 21.34 -10.73 -0.74
C GLY A 115 22.50 -9.96 -0.10
N VAL A 116 22.38 -8.64 0.05
CA VAL A 116 23.33 -7.84 0.85
C VAL A 116 22.95 -7.89 2.33
N GLY A 117 21.66 -7.77 2.63
CA GLY A 117 21.11 -7.76 3.99
C GLY A 117 21.47 -9.00 4.81
N GLN A 118 21.59 -10.18 4.19
CA GLN A 118 21.97 -11.42 4.89
C GLN A 118 23.32 -11.33 5.61
N PHE A 119 24.23 -10.45 5.16
CA PHE A 119 25.54 -10.26 5.79
C PHE A 119 25.56 -9.15 6.84
N LEU A 120 24.56 -8.26 6.81
CA LEU A 120 24.51 -7.04 7.64
C LEU A 120 23.48 -7.13 8.76
N LEU A 121 22.45 -7.96 8.59
CA LEU A 121 21.32 -8.07 9.51
C LEU A 121 21.56 -9.17 10.56
N PRO A 122 20.95 -9.02 11.76
CA PRO A 122 21.00 -10.07 12.77
C PRO A 122 20.42 -11.39 12.25
N PRO A 123 20.94 -12.57 12.65
CA PRO A 123 20.39 -13.88 12.25
C PRO A 123 18.91 -14.08 12.58
N ALA A 124 18.39 -13.37 13.59
CA ALA A 124 16.96 -13.35 13.93
C ALA A 124 16.08 -12.83 12.78
N PHE A 125 16.61 -11.96 11.91
CA PHE A 125 15.88 -11.44 10.75
C PHE A 125 15.71 -12.51 9.66
N SER A 126 16.79 -13.25 9.34
CA SER A 126 16.76 -14.28 8.29
C SER A 126 15.98 -15.53 8.70
N THR A 127 15.81 -15.76 10.00
CA THR A 127 15.04 -16.88 10.56
C THR A 127 13.59 -16.54 10.87
N ALA A 128 13.19 -15.26 10.72
CA ALA A 128 11.81 -14.84 10.93
C ALA A 128 10.89 -15.49 9.89
N SER A 129 9.81 -16.11 10.37
CA SER A 129 8.80 -16.69 9.49
C SER A 129 8.11 -15.60 8.68
N ALA A 130 8.11 -15.76 7.36
CA ALA A 130 7.46 -14.81 6.49
C ALA A 130 5.92 -14.90 6.68
N PRO A 131 5.17 -13.78 6.61
CA PRO A 131 3.74 -13.79 6.89
C PRO A 131 2.95 -14.75 5.99
N PRO A 132 1.77 -15.25 6.40
CA PRO A 132 0.95 -16.09 5.55
C PRO A 132 0.67 -15.45 4.19
N LEU A 133 0.72 -16.24 3.12
CA LEU A 133 0.59 -15.71 1.74
C LEU A 133 -0.72 -14.94 1.54
N LEU A 134 -1.82 -15.44 2.10
CA LEU A 134 -3.13 -14.77 2.07
C LEU A 134 -3.09 -13.37 2.69
N LEU A 135 -2.37 -13.19 3.81
CA LEU A 135 -2.20 -11.88 4.44
C LEU A 135 -1.39 -10.94 3.55
N ARG A 136 -0.33 -11.43 2.89
CA ARG A 136 0.46 -10.62 1.96
C ARG A 136 -0.40 -10.08 0.82
N PHE A 137 -1.20 -10.93 0.19
CA PHE A 137 -2.09 -10.49 -0.89
C PHE A 137 -3.19 -9.54 -0.44
N LEU A 138 -3.84 -9.81 0.69
CA LEU A 138 -4.97 -9.02 1.15
C LEU A 138 -4.52 -7.73 1.85
N TYR A 139 -3.74 -7.84 2.94
CA TYR A 139 -3.29 -6.66 3.68
C TYR A 139 -2.21 -5.90 2.90
N GLY A 140 -1.11 -6.58 2.53
CA GLY A 140 -0.03 -5.96 1.78
C GLY A 140 -0.48 -5.44 0.41
N GLY A 141 -1.10 -6.31 -0.37
CA GLY A 141 -1.47 -5.98 -1.75
C GLY A 141 -2.65 -5.03 -1.91
N ILE A 142 -3.68 -5.09 -1.05
CA ILE A 142 -4.89 -4.26 -1.19
C ILE A 142 -4.93 -3.17 -0.12
N THR A 143 -4.89 -3.54 1.16
CA THR A 143 -5.11 -2.59 2.26
C THR A 143 -4.05 -1.51 2.30
N GLU A 144 -2.77 -1.86 2.16
CA GLU A 144 -1.69 -0.88 2.15
C GLU A 144 -1.80 0.07 0.96
N GLU A 145 -2.17 -0.41 -0.23
CA GLU A 145 -2.36 0.49 -1.38
C GLU A 145 -3.56 1.44 -1.19
N ILE A 146 -4.64 0.99 -0.55
CA ILE A 146 -5.75 1.89 -0.19
C ILE A 146 -5.28 2.93 0.85
N LEU A 147 -4.53 2.51 1.87
CA LEU A 147 -4.05 3.42 2.91
C LEU A 147 -3.07 4.47 2.33
N LEU A 148 -2.05 4.01 1.61
CA LEU A 148 -0.93 4.83 1.20
C LEU A 148 -1.15 5.54 -0.12
N ARG A 149 -1.75 4.89 -1.13
CA ARG A 149 -1.91 5.48 -2.47
C ARG A 149 -3.23 6.21 -2.52
N TRP A 150 -4.32 5.47 -2.31
CA TRP A 150 -5.66 6.06 -2.37
C TRP A 150 -5.87 7.14 -1.30
N GLY A 151 -5.51 6.87 -0.04
CA GLY A 151 -5.65 7.81 1.07
C GLY A 151 -4.55 8.87 1.10
N LEU A 152 -3.36 8.48 1.57
CA LEU A 152 -2.29 9.39 1.93
C LEU A 152 -1.70 10.15 0.73
N MET A 153 -1.30 9.46 -0.34
CA MET A 153 -0.69 10.11 -1.51
C MET A 153 -1.67 11.09 -2.17
N THR A 154 -2.94 10.71 -2.31
CA THR A 154 -3.98 11.61 -2.80
C THR A 154 -4.12 12.85 -1.93
N PHE A 155 -4.14 12.68 -0.60
CA PHE A 155 -4.21 13.79 0.34
C PHE A 155 -3.02 14.73 0.19
N LEU A 156 -1.80 14.19 0.17
CA LEU A 156 -0.55 14.96 0.01
C LEU A 156 -0.51 15.72 -1.32
N LEU A 157 -0.90 15.08 -2.43
CA LEU A 157 -0.99 15.75 -3.72
C LEU A 157 -2.03 16.87 -3.69
N TRP A 158 -3.16 16.64 -3.04
CA TRP A 158 -4.20 17.65 -2.86
C TRP A 158 -3.72 18.83 -2.00
N LEU A 159 -2.91 18.62 -0.96
CA LEU A 159 -2.30 19.71 -0.20
C LEU A 159 -1.40 20.57 -1.10
N GLY A 160 -0.52 19.91 -1.87
CA GLY A 160 0.39 20.59 -2.80
C GLY A 160 -0.35 21.37 -3.89
N TRP A 161 -1.38 20.77 -4.48
CA TRP A 161 -2.24 21.45 -5.45
C TRP A 161 -3.06 22.59 -4.82
N ARG A 162 -3.62 22.39 -3.64
CA ARG A 162 -4.47 23.37 -2.95
C ARG A 162 -3.71 24.61 -2.52
N TRP A 163 -2.59 24.44 -1.83
CA TRP A 163 -1.86 25.55 -1.23
C TRP A 163 -0.64 25.94 -2.05
N GLY A 164 0.08 24.98 -2.60
CA GLY A 164 1.25 25.23 -3.44
C GLY A 164 0.91 25.80 -4.82
N GLN A 165 -0.12 25.27 -5.48
CA GLN A 165 -0.57 25.74 -6.81
C GLN A 165 -1.82 26.61 -6.75
N ARG A 166 -2.35 26.88 -5.54
CA ARG A 166 -3.58 27.66 -5.33
C ARG A 166 -4.77 27.15 -6.15
N ARG A 167 -4.83 25.83 -6.37
CA ARG A 167 -5.85 25.13 -7.18
C ARG A 167 -5.91 25.55 -8.66
N GLN A 168 -4.82 26.08 -9.20
CA GLN A 168 -4.77 26.47 -10.61
C GLN A 168 -4.37 25.28 -11.48
N GLY A 169 -5.17 24.99 -12.50
CA GLY A 169 -4.90 23.93 -13.48
C GLY A 169 -4.83 22.53 -12.87
N SER A 170 -4.24 21.60 -13.62
CA SER A 170 -3.94 20.24 -13.16
C SER A 170 -2.69 20.23 -12.27
N PRO A 171 -2.58 19.27 -11.32
CA PRO A 171 -1.41 19.21 -10.44
C PRO A 171 -0.09 19.09 -11.22
N GLN A 172 0.79 20.07 -11.03
CA GLN A 172 2.15 20.06 -11.56
C GLN A 172 2.94 18.82 -11.10
N LYS A 173 3.82 18.33 -11.98
CA LYS A 173 4.69 17.17 -11.72
C LYS A 173 5.52 17.30 -10.43
N PHE A 174 5.96 18.50 -10.08
CA PHE A 174 6.69 18.75 -8.83
C PHE A 174 5.93 18.28 -7.60
N TRP A 175 4.64 18.63 -7.48
CA TRP A 175 3.80 18.24 -6.35
C TRP A 175 3.42 16.76 -6.37
N VAL A 176 3.29 16.18 -7.57
CA VAL A 176 3.14 14.73 -7.72
C VAL A 176 4.37 13.99 -7.19
N THR A 177 5.57 14.42 -7.58
CA THR A 177 6.83 13.83 -7.11
C THR A 177 6.94 13.93 -5.59
N ILE A 178 6.64 15.08 -5.00
CA ILE A 178 6.63 15.24 -3.53
C ILE A 178 5.64 14.27 -2.87
N ALA A 179 4.42 14.15 -3.40
CA ALA A 179 3.42 13.24 -2.85
C ALA A 179 3.86 11.77 -2.91
N ILE A 180 4.51 11.36 -4.01
CA ILE A 180 5.09 10.02 -4.16
C ILE A 180 6.22 9.81 -3.14
N LEU A 181 7.17 10.74 -3.06
CA LEU A 181 8.31 10.63 -2.15
C LEU A 181 7.85 10.53 -0.68
N LEU A 182 6.96 11.42 -0.25
CA LEU A 182 6.47 11.44 1.14
C LEU A 182 5.62 10.22 1.47
N SER A 183 4.73 9.78 0.58
CA SER A 183 3.95 8.56 0.82
C SER A 183 4.81 7.29 0.82
N ALA A 184 5.86 7.23 -0.01
CA ALA A 184 6.83 6.15 0.00
C ALA A 184 7.64 6.09 1.31
N LEU A 185 8.05 7.24 1.85
CA LEU A 185 8.72 7.31 3.15
C LEU A 185 7.81 6.85 4.29
N VAL A 186 6.54 7.27 4.30
CA VAL A 186 5.56 6.82 5.30
C VAL A 186 5.28 5.33 5.15
N PHE A 187 5.13 4.81 3.93
CA PHE A 187 4.99 3.38 3.67
C PHE A 187 6.17 2.62 4.27
N ALA A 188 7.40 3.08 4.04
CA ALA A 188 8.59 2.42 4.56
C ALA A 188 8.68 2.47 6.09
N ALA A 189 8.37 3.61 6.70
CA ALA A 189 8.32 3.76 8.15
C ALA A 189 7.21 2.92 8.81
N ALA A 190 6.08 2.69 8.12
CA ALA A 190 4.97 1.89 8.62
C ALA A 190 5.32 0.40 8.82
N HIS A 191 6.46 -0.06 8.29
CA HIS A 191 6.95 -1.43 8.50
C HIS A 191 7.77 -1.59 9.80
N LEU A 192 8.27 -0.49 10.38
CA LEU A 192 9.08 -0.52 11.61
C LEU A 192 8.31 -1.07 12.83
N PRO A 193 7.03 -0.67 13.08
CA PRO A 193 6.27 -1.22 14.20
C PRO A 193 6.09 -2.74 14.12
N TYR A 194 5.89 -3.28 12.91
CA TYR A 194 5.76 -4.73 12.72
C TYR A 194 7.07 -5.45 13.06
N ALA A 195 8.22 -4.94 12.59
CA ALA A 195 9.53 -5.51 12.92
C ALA A 195 9.77 -5.53 14.45
N ALA A 196 9.40 -4.46 15.15
CA ALA A 196 9.47 -4.41 16.61
C ALA A 196 8.50 -5.41 17.28
N ALA A 197 7.28 -5.54 16.76
CA ALA A 197 6.26 -6.43 17.32
C ALA A 197 6.63 -7.92 17.23
N ILE A 198 7.43 -8.31 16.23
CA ILE A 198 7.97 -9.67 16.09
C ILE A 198 9.32 -9.85 16.81
N GLY A 199 9.74 -8.90 17.63
CA GLY A 199 10.92 -9.00 18.49
C GLY A 199 12.26 -8.69 17.81
N LEU A 200 12.26 -8.07 16.62
CA LEU A 200 13.50 -7.67 15.97
C LEU A 200 14.04 -6.38 16.60
N PRO A 201 15.34 -6.31 16.94
CA PRO A 201 15.95 -5.09 17.44
C PRO A 201 16.04 -4.05 16.32
N LEU A 202 15.46 -2.87 16.53
CA LEU A 202 15.49 -1.75 15.58
C LEU A 202 16.87 -1.07 15.55
N THR A 203 17.89 -1.78 15.09
CA THR A 203 19.23 -1.24 14.87
C THR A 203 19.21 -0.23 13.70
N PRO A 204 20.15 0.74 13.64
CA PRO A 204 20.26 1.65 12.51
C PRO A 204 20.35 0.94 11.14
N VAL A 205 21.01 -0.23 11.11
CA VAL A 205 21.13 -1.07 9.91
C VAL A 205 19.78 -1.66 9.50
N LEU A 206 19.01 -2.24 10.44
CA LEU A 206 17.68 -2.79 10.14
C LEU A 206 16.71 -1.68 9.72
N ILE A 207 16.75 -0.52 10.39
CA ILE A 207 15.94 0.65 10.02
C ILE A 207 16.29 1.07 8.59
N GLY A 208 17.58 1.25 8.28
CA GLY A 208 18.04 1.62 6.93
C GLY A 208 17.62 0.60 5.87
N TYR A 209 17.72 -0.69 6.17
CA TYR A 209 17.27 -1.78 5.30
C TYR A 209 15.77 -1.69 4.99
N LEU A 210 14.93 -1.58 6.02
CA LEU A 210 13.48 -1.50 5.87
C LEU A 210 13.05 -0.22 5.15
N LEU A 211 13.70 0.91 5.44
CA LEU A 211 13.46 2.18 4.76
C LEU A 211 13.82 2.12 3.28
N LEU A 212 14.97 1.51 2.94
CA LEU A 212 15.42 1.38 1.56
C LEU A 212 14.51 0.46 0.76
N GLN A 213 14.28 -0.76 1.25
CA GLN A 213 13.51 -1.78 0.54
C GLN A 213 12.06 -1.32 0.29
N ASN A 214 11.36 -0.92 1.36
CA ASN A 214 9.97 -0.50 1.26
C ASN A 214 9.85 0.87 0.58
N GLY A 215 10.80 1.78 0.80
CA GLY A 215 10.81 3.09 0.15
C GLY A 215 10.90 2.97 -1.36
N LEU A 216 11.78 2.10 -1.88
CA LEU A 216 11.93 1.92 -3.33
C LEU A 216 10.68 1.31 -3.98
N PHE A 217 10.05 0.30 -3.37
CA PHE A 217 8.73 -0.16 -3.83
C PHE A 217 7.69 0.96 -3.70
N GLY A 218 7.75 1.71 -2.60
CA GLY A 218 7.04 2.95 -2.32
C GLY A 218 6.91 3.85 -3.56
N LEU A 219 8.06 4.17 -4.16
CA LEU A 219 8.20 5.00 -5.36
C LEU A 219 7.55 4.35 -6.59
N VAL A 220 7.78 3.06 -6.82
CA VAL A 220 7.22 2.32 -7.96
C VAL A 220 5.70 2.32 -7.91
N ALA A 221 5.11 1.90 -6.79
CA ALA A 221 3.67 1.87 -6.61
C ALA A 221 3.05 3.28 -6.65
N GLY A 222 3.73 4.30 -6.10
CA GLY A 222 3.28 5.70 -6.22
C GLY A 222 3.25 6.20 -7.66
N TYR A 223 4.28 5.88 -8.46
CA TYR A 223 4.30 6.20 -9.88
C TYR A 223 3.19 5.47 -10.66
N LEU A 224 3.00 4.18 -10.40
CA LEU A 224 1.95 3.38 -11.04
C LEU A 224 0.57 3.92 -10.70
N TYR A 225 0.34 4.29 -9.44
CA TYR A 225 -0.91 4.92 -9.02
C TYR A 225 -1.16 6.24 -9.75
N TRP A 226 -0.15 7.10 -9.86
CA TRP A 226 -0.26 8.36 -10.59
C TRP A 226 -0.56 8.18 -12.08
N ARG A 227 0.06 7.20 -12.74
CA ARG A 227 -0.02 7.03 -14.20
C ARG A 227 -1.15 6.13 -14.68
N TYR A 228 -1.51 5.12 -13.90
CA TYR A 228 -2.39 4.03 -14.33
C TYR A 228 -3.62 3.85 -13.42
N GLY A 229 -3.52 4.24 -12.15
CA GLY A 229 -4.61 4.12 -11.17
C GLY A 229 -4.30 3.14 -10.04
N LEU A 230 -5.21 3.08 -9.06
CA LEU A 230 -5.00 2.32 -7.81
C LEU A 230 -4.75 0.83 -8.08
N GLU A 231 -5.47 0.26 -9.03
CA GLU A 231 -5.41 -1.17 -9.32
C GLU A 231 -4.07 -1.58 -9.95
N GLY A 232 -3.42 -0.69 -10.69
CA GLY A 232 -2.06 -0.88 -11.18
C GLY A 232 -1.04 -1.01 -10.05
N ALA A 233 -1.19 -0.22 -8.98
CA ALA A 233 -0.35 -0.35 -7.79
C ALA A 233 -0.62 -1.66 -7.04
N ILE A 234 -1.89 -2.04 -6.88
CA ILE A 234 -2.31 -3.32 -6.26
C ILE A 234 -1.72 -4.52 -7.03
N VAL A 235 -1.85 -4.54 -8.36
CA VAL A 235 -1.32 -5.63 -9.20
C VAL A 235 0.19 -5.70 -9.13
N ALA A 236 0.89 -4.56 -9.09
CA ALA A 236 2.35 -4.55 -8.92
C ALA A 236 2.78 -5.12 -7.56
N HIS A 237 2.07 -4.76 -6.49
CA HIS A 237 2.34 -5.28 -5.15
C HIS A 237 2.10 -6.79 -5.08
N TRP A 238 0.99 -7.28 -5.64
CA TRP A 238 0.75 -8.71 -5.79
C TRP A 238 1.87 -9.39 -6.57
N GLY A 239 2.35 -8.78 -7.65
CA GLY A 239 3.52 -9.25 -8.40
C GLY A 239 4.74 -9.47 -7.52
N VAL A 240 5.03 -8.52 -6.61
CA VAL A 240 6.13 -8.67 -5.63
C VAL A 240 5.93 -9.90 -4.75
N HIS A 241 4.74 -10.09 -4.18
CA HIS A 241 4.47 -11.24 -3.33
C HIS A 241 4.52 -12.58 -4.08
N ILE A 242 4.05 -12.62 -5.34
CA ILE A 242 4.12 -13.82 -6.20
C ILE A 242 5.57 -14.21 -6.41
N VAL A 243 6.41 -13.29 -6.90
CA VAL A 243 7.81 -13.59 -7.21
C VAL A 243 8.57 -14.00 -5.95
N LEU A 244 8.39 -13.29 -4.84
CA LEU A 244 9.05 -13.64 -3.58
C LEU A 244 8.58 -15.00 -3.04
N ALA A 245 7.28 -15.34 -3.17
CA ALA A 245 6.79 -16.64 -2.76
C ALA A 245 7.39 -17.77 -3.60
N ILE A 246 7.61 -17.56 -4.90
CA ILE A 246 8.29 -18.52 -5.79
C ILE A 246 9.78 -18.67 -5.43
N LEU A 247 10.45 -17.58 -5.03
CA LEU A 247 11.88 -17.62 -4.66
C LEU A 247 12.13 -18.19 -3.25
N GLN A 248 11.12 -18.18 -2.38
CA GLN A 248 11.21 -18.63 -0.98
C GLN A 248 10.66 -20.05 -0.76
N GLY A 249 9.87 -20.57 -1.69
CA GLY A 249 9.34 -21.94 -1.68
C GLY A 249 10.26 -22.89 -2.42
#